data_AF-A0A8T3LN08-F1
#
_entry.id   AF-A0A8T3LN08-F1
#
_cell.length_a   1.000
_cell.length_b   1.000
_cell.length_c   1.000
_cell.angle_alpha   90.00
_cell.angle_beta   90.00
_cell.angle_gamma   90.00
#
_symmetry.space_group_name_H-M   'P 1'
#
loop_
_entity.id
_entity.type
_entity.pdbx_description
1 polymer ?
#
loop_
_entity_poly.entity_id
_entity_poly.type
_entity_poly.pdbx_seq_one_letter_code
_entity_poly.pdbx_strand_id
1 'polypeptide(L)'
;MADLTTNVLYYGDNLDILRRYIPDASVDLIYLDPPFNSNRDYNVIFRDESGNATDAQLLAFEDTWHWGPSAESTYRYLTNTAHHEGVLP
;
A
#
# COMPACT_ATOMS: atom_id res chain seq x y z
N MET A 1 -4.47 -19.09 -24.13
CA MET A 1 -4.37 -18.22 -22.94
C MET A 1 -3.98 -19.13 -21.79
N ALA A 2 -2.95 -18.78 -21.02
CA ALA A 2 -2.63 -19.55 -19.83
C ALA A 2 -3.80 -19.43 -18.84
N ASP A 3 -4.26 -20.55 -18.29
CA ASP A 3 -5.35 -20.55 -17.33
C ASP A 3 -4.88 -19.89 -16.03
N LEU A 4 -5.61 -18.88 -15.55
CA LEU A 4 -5.25 -18.19 -14.30
C LEU A 4 -5.56 -19.13 -13.14
N THR A 5 -4.56 -19.41 -12.31
CA THR A 5 -4.80 -20.18 -11.09
C THR A 5 -5.57 -19.31 -10.10
N THR A 6 -6.78 -19.74 -9.71
CA THR A 6 -7.64 -19.00 -8.78
C THR A 6 -7.32 -19.35 -7.32
N ASN A 7 -7.72 -18.49 -6.38
CA ASN A 7 -7.48 -18.67 -4.95
C ASN A 7 -5.98 -18.77 -4.58
N VAL A 8 -5.15 -17.98 -5.25
CA VAL A 8 -3.69 -17.93 -5.02
C VAL A 8 -3.32 -16.71 -4.18
N LEU A 9 -2.44 -16.92 -3.20
CA LEU A 9 -1.80 -15.85 -2.44
C LEU A 9 -0.39 -15.61 -2.98
N TYR A 10 -0.14 -14.41 -3.47
CA TYR A 10 1.21 -13.94 -3.81
C TYR A 10 1.78 -13.14 -2.64
N TYR A 11 3.06 -13.33 -2.33
CA TYR A 11 3.78 -12.59 -1.29
C TYR A 11 4.99 -11.87 -1.89
N GLY A 12 5.04 -10.55 -1.75
CA GLY A 12 6.10 -9.70 -2.32
C GLY A 12 5.60 -8.31 -2.71
N ASP A 13 6.41 -7.61 -3.50
CA ASP A 13 6.07 -6.30 -4.07
C ASP A 13 4.93 -6.43 -5.09
N ASN A 14 3.90 -5.59 -4.96
CA ASN A 14 2.68 -5.71 -5.75
C ASN A 14 2.93 -5.44 -7.25
N LEU A 15 3.80 -4.50 -7.60
CA LEU A 15 4.05 -4.10 -8.97
C LEU A 15 4.80 -5.21 -9.73
N ASP A 16 5.78 -5.83 -9.08
CA ASP A 16 6.50 -6.98 -9.64
C ASP A 16 5.59 -8.20 -9.82
N ILE A 17 4.75 -8.50 -8.82
CA ILE A 17 3.80 -9.62 -8.87
C ILE A 17 2.80 -9.44 -10.01
N LEU A 18 2.16 -8.28 -10.09
CA LEU A 18 1.15 -7.99 -11.10
C LEU A 18 1.72 -8.16 -12.51
N ARG A 19 2.93 -7.64 -12.77
CA ARG A 19 3.59 -7.75 -14.08
C ARG A 19 3.98 -9.18 -14.47
N ARG A 20 4.43 -9.99 -13.53
CA ARG A 20 4.99 -11.32 -13.83
C ARG A 20 3.95 -12.42 -13.91
N TYR A 21 2.91 -12.33 -13.09
CA TYR A 21 2.03 -13.47 -12.83
C TYR A 21 0.57 -13.24 -13.21
N ILE A 22 0.13 -11.98 -13.32
CA ILE A 22 -1.27 -11.67 -13.63
C ILE A 22 -1.36 -11.26 -15.12
N PRO A 23 -2.09 -12.02 -15.95
CA PRO A 23 -2.29 -11.68 -17.35
C PRO A 23 -3.12 -10.42 -17.53
N ASP A 24 -2.91 -9.73 -18.65
CA ASP A 24 -3.71 -8.57 -19.04
C ASP A 24 -5.20 -8.94 -19.19
N ALA A 25 -6.08 -7.99 -18.87
CA ALA A 25 -7.53 -8.12 -19.01
C ALA A 25 -8.13 -9.41 -18.40
N SER A 26 -7.52 -9.93 -17.32
CA SER A 26 -7.92 -11.18 -16.66
C SER A 26 -8.68 -10.99 -15.34
N VAL A 27 -8.78 -9.76 -14.84
CA VAL A 27 -9.38 -9.45 -13.53
C VAL A 27 -10.62 -8.57 -13.73
N ASP A 28 -11.77 -9.08 -13.29
CA ASP A 28 -13.05 -8.38 -13.41
C ASP A 28 -13.31 -7.36 -12.27
N LEU A 29 -12.77 -7.61 -11.08
CA LEU A 29 -12.98 -6.79 -9.88
C LEU A 29 -11.71 -6.73 -9.03
N ILE A 30 -11.36 -5.52 -8.61
CA ILE A 30 -10.21 -5.25 -7.73
C ILE A 30 -10.73 -4.54 -6.47
N TYR A 31 -10.35 -5.07 -5.30
CA TYR A 31 -10.48 -4.39 -4.02
C TYR A 31 -9.08 -4.06 -3.48
N LEU A 32 -8.84 -2.81 -3.09
CA LEU A 32 -7.56 -2.35 -2.57
C LEU A 32 -7.80 -1.41 -1.39
N ASP A 33 -6.98 -1.59 -0.35
CA ASP A 33 -6.90 -0.71 0.82
C ASP A 33 -5.43 -0.29 1.01
N PRO A 34 -4.90 0.62 0.17
CA PRO A 34 -3.52 1.07 0.26
C PRO A 34 -3.29 1.92 1.53
N PRO A 35 -2.05 2.02 2.02
CA PRO A 35 -1.77 2.86 3.19
C PRO A 35 -2.18 4.30 2.93
N PHE A 36 -3.00 4.86 3.83
CA PHE A 36 -3.32 6.27 3.83
C PHE A 36 -2.11 7.04 4.36
N ASN A 37 -1.67 8.11 3.68
CA ASN A 37 -0.65 9.02 4.23
C ASN A 37 -1.38 10.18 4.91
N SER A 38 -2.00 9.91 6.06
CA SER A 38 -2.87 10.90 6.70
C SER A 38 -2.10 12.03 7.41
N ASN A 39 -0.78 11.86 7.58
CA ASN A 39 0.12 12.80 8.26
C ASN A 39 -0.39 13.11 9.69
N ARG A 40 -0.89 12.07 10.36
CA ARG A 40 -1.44 12.12 11.72
C ARG A 40 -0.62 11.25 12.65
N ASP A 41 -0.32 11.81 13.81
CA ASP A 41 0.27 11.06 14.92
C ASP A 41 -0.86 10.45 15.75
N TYR A 42 -0.93 9.13 15.80
CA TYR A 42 -1.87 8.43 16.66
C TYR A 42 -1.21 8.17 18.01
N ASN A 43 -1.63 8.90 19.04
CA ASN A 43 -1.16 8.74 20.42
C ASN A 43 -2.13 7.84 21.20
N VAL A 44 -1.64 6.77 21.83
CA VAL A 44 -2.46 6.02 22.80
C VAL A 44 -2.42 6.75 24.13
N ILE A 45 -3.58 7.22 24.60
CA ILE A 45 -3.73 7.78 25.95
C ILE A 45 -4.09 6.63 26.89
N PHE A 46 -3.14 6.18 27.69
CA PHE A 46 -3.43 5.30 28.83
C PHE A 46 -4.08 6.13 29.95
N ARG A 47 -5.18 5.63 30.51
CA ARG A 47 -5.79 6.14 31.76
C ARG A 47 -5.48 5.13 32.86
N ASP A 48 -5.09 5.60 34.04
CA ASP A 48 -4.92 4.70 35.18
C ASP A 48 -6.26 4.17 35.72
N GLU A 49 -6.21 3.14 36.57
CA GLU A 49 -7.40 2.56 37.23
C GLU A 49 -8.15 3.56 38.13
N SER A 50 -7.52 4.69 38.48
CA SER A 50 -8.11 5.78 39.26
C SER A 50 -8.78 6.86 38.39
N GLY A 51 -8.76 6.71 37.06
CA GLY A 51 -9.32 7.67 36.10
C GLY A 51 -8.47 8.92 35.88
N ASN A 52 -7.29 9.01 36.49
CA ASN A 52 -6.37 10.13 36.31
C ASN A 52 -5.53 9.93 35.03
N ALA A 53 -5.27 11.03 34.34
CA ALA A 53 -4.41 11.01 33.17
C ALA A 53 -2.97 10.74 33.61
N THR A 54 -2.38 9.62 33.18
CA THR A 54 -0.96 9.36 33.34
C THR A 54 -0.18 10.13 32.28
N ASP A 55 0.92 10.78 32.65
CA ASP A 55 1.83 11.51 31.73
C ASP A 55 2.53 10.61 30.68
N ALA A 56 2.26 9.31 30.68
CA ALA A 56 2.80 8.37 29.69
C ALA A 56 1.95 8.39 28.40
N GLN A 57 2.17 9.39 27.55
CA GLN A 57 1.78 9.29 26.14
C GLN A 57 2.80 8.39 25.42
N LEU A 58 2.37 7.19 25.03
CA LEU A 58 3.14 6.32 24.15
C LEU A 58 2.65 6.57 22.72
N LEU A 59 3.58 6.98 21.85
CA LEU A 59 3.37 7.05 20.40
C LEU A 59 2.96 5.66 19.90
N ALA A 60 1.76 5.53 19.32
CA ALA A 60 1.26 4.23 18.85
C ALA A 60 1.98 3.84 17.56
N PHE A 61 2.00 4.76 16.60
CA PHE A 61 2.74 4.74 15.34
C PHE A 61 2.56 6.09 14.64
N GLU A 62 3.54 6.46 13.81
CA GLU A 62 3.45 7.61 12.91
C GLU A 62 2.85 7.13 11.58
N ASP A 63 1.72 7.71 11.16
CA ASP A 63 1.11 7.46 9.84
C ASP A 63 1.65 8.44 8.80
N THR A 64 2.97 8.52 8.76
CA THR A 64 3.73 9.45 7.91
C THR A 64 4.80 8.67 7.17
N TRP A 65 4.63 8.52 5.87
CA TRP A 65 5.66 7.96 5.00
C TRP A 65 6.09 8.99 3.96
N HIS A 66 7.37 8.91 3.59
CA HIS A 66 7.95 9.71 2.53
C HIS A 66 8.41 8.79 1.42
N TRP A 67 8.23 9.21 0.16
CA TRP A 67 8.83 8.48 -0.95
C TRP A 67 10.34 8.54 -0.87
N GLY A 68 10.97 7.36 -0.88
CA GLY A 68 12.38 7.25 -1.21
C GLY A 68 12.61 7.44 -2.72
N PRO A 69 13.87 7.61 -3.16
CA PRO A 69 14.20 7.83 -4.57
C PRO A 69 13.63 6.77 -5.52
N SER A 70 13.56 5.52 -5.08
CA SER A 70 12.99 4.41 -5.87
C SER A 70 11.47 4.53 -6.06
N ALA A 71 10.75 4.93 -5.01
CA ALA A 71 9.30 5.13 -5.08
C ALA A 71 8.97 6.31 -6.00
N GLU A 72 9.75 7.40 -5.90
CA GLU A 72 9.58 8.56 -6.76
C GLU A 72 9.89 8.26 -8.23
N SER A 73 10.98 7.54 -8.52
CA SER A 73 11.33 7.15 -9.90
C SER A 73 10.27 6.22 -10.50
N THR A 74 9.79 5.26 -9.71
CA THR A 74 8.72 4.33 -10.12
C THR A 74 7.42 5.09 -10.38
N TYR A 75 7.01 6.00 -9.49
CA TYR A 75 5.84 6.83 -9.70
C TYR A 75 5.96 7.64 -11.01
N ARG A 76 7.08 8.35 -11.20
CA ARG A 76 7.31 9.15 -12.42
C ARG A 76 7.22 8.29 -13.68
N TYR A 77 7.81 7.10 -13.64
CA TYR A 77 7.77 6.14 -14.73
C TYR A 77 6.33 5.70 -15.07
N LEU A 78 5.54 5.34 -14.05
CA LEU A 78 4.17 4.87 -14.20
C LEU A 78 3.20 6.00 -14.64
N THR A 79 3.41 7.23 -14.20
CA THR A 79 2.49 8.35 -14.51
C THR A 79 2.84 9.11 -15.78
N ASN A 80 4.07 9.00 -16.29
CA ASN A 80 4.49 9.63 -17.55
C ASN A 80 4.01 8.87 -18.80
N THR A 81 3.35 7.73 -18.61
CA THR A 81 2.89 6.79 -19.66
C THR A 81 1.36 6.69 -19.64
N ALA A 82 0.68 7.84 -19.64
CA ALA A 82 -0.77 7.96 -19.42
C ALA A 82 -1.71 7.28 -20.46
N HIS A 83 -1.18 6.64 -21.51
CA HIS A 83 -1.98 5.95 -22.53
C HIS A 83 -1.35 4.64 -23.01
N HIS A 84 -1.07 3.72 -22.09
CA HIS A 84 -0.73 2.35 -22.48
C HIS A 84 -1.97 1.47 -22.29
N GLU A 85 -2.55 1.02 -23.40
CA GLU A 85 -3.56 -0.03 -23.44
C GLU A 85 -2.93 -1.35 -22.97
N GLY A 86 -2.77 -1.50 -21.66
CA GLY A 86 -2.52 -2.78 -20.99
C GLY A 86 -1.09 -3.11 -20.60
N VAL A 87 -0.05 -2.53 -21.22
CA VAL A 87 1.35 -2.93 -20.91
C VAL A 87 2.20 -1.73 -20.52
N LEU A 88 2.43 -1.60 -19.21
CA LEU A 88 3.51 -0.80 -18.64
C LEU A 88 4.81 -1.63 -18.81
N PRO A 89 5.85 -1.13 -19.50
CA PRO A 89 7.08 -1.88 -19.72
C PRO A 89 7.77 -2.34 -18.43
#